data_AF-A0A349VRA6-F1
#
_entry.id   AF-A0A349VRA6-F1
#
_cell.length_a   1.000
_cell.length_b   1.000
_cell.length_c   1.000
_cell.angle_alpha   90.00
_cell.angle_beta   90.00
_cell.angle_gamma   90.00
#
_symmetry.space_group_name_H-M   'P 1'
#
loop_
_entity.id
_entity.type
_entity.pdbx_description
1 polymer ?
#
loop_
_entity_poly.entity_id
_entity_poly.type
_entity_poly.pdbx_seq_one_letter_code
_entity_poly.pdbx_strand_id
1 'polypeptide(L)' 'ISSGAAPAVPFFYIGKLMRKKLIYIEPFDRVHTRSLTGKWCYKVADVFIVQWEEMKKVYPKAVCLGSIY' A
#
# COMPACT_ATOMS: atom_id res chain seq x y z
N ILE A 1 -9.64 -3.33 -2.78
CA ILE A 1 -8.84 -3.12 -1.55
C ILE A 1 -7.97 -4.35 -1.37
N SER A 2 -6.71 -4.23 -0.96
CA SER A 2 -5.85 -5.39 -0.68
C SER A 2 -4.79 -5.07 0.37
N SER A 3 -4.52 -6.03 1.24
CA SER A 3 -3.32 -6.13 2.11
C SER A 3 -2.36 -7.22 1.62
N GLY A 4 -2.57 -7.73 0.40
CA GLY A 4 -1.88 -8.89 -0.14
C GLY A 4 -0.46 -8.60 -0.62
N ALA A 5 0.30 -9.68 -0.80
CA ALA A 5 1.68 -9.67 -1.29
C ALA A 5 1.74 -9.60 -2.83
N ALA A 6 2.64 -10.34 -3.48
CA ALA A 6 2.92 -10.26 -4.91
C ALA A 6 1.69 -10.25 -5.85
N PRO A 7 0.61 -11.04 -5.62
CA PRO A 7 -0.56 -11.01 -6.50
C PRO A 7 -1.26 -9.65 -6.57
N ALA A 8 -1.14 -8.80 -5.54
CA ALA A 8 -1.76 -7.48 -5.55
C ALA A 8 -1.22 -6.59 -6.69
N VAL A 9 0.05 -6.75 -7.09
CA VAL A 9 0.66 -5.89 -8.11
C VAL A 9 -0.09 -5.92 -9.43
N PRO A 10 -0.25 -7.06 -10.15
CA PRO A 10 -0.95 -7.05 -11.44
C PRO A 10 -2.39 -6.54 -11.34
N PHE A 11 -3.14 -6.91 -10.28
CA PHE A 11 -4.53 -6.47 -10.13
C PHE A 11 -4.65 -4.97 -9.84
N PHE A 12 -3.68 -4.36 -9.16
CA PHE A 12 -3.68 -2.91 -8.96
C PHE A 12 -3.43 -2.16 -10.26
N TYR A 13 -2.51 -2.64 -11.10
CA TYR A 13 -2.27 -2.02 -12.40
C TYR A 13 -3.47 -2.19 -13.34
N ILE A 14 -4.10 -3.36 -13.37
CA ILE A 14 -5.33 -3.60 -14.13
C ILE A 14 -6.45 -2.69 -13.61
N GLY A 15 -6.65 -2.63 -12.29
CA GLY A 15 -7.66 -1.76 -11.69
C GLY A 15 -7.43 -0.28 -11.98
N LYS A 16 -6.17 0.16 -12.07
CA LYS A 16 -5.81 1.53 -12.46
C LYS A 16 -6.20 1.82 -13.91
N LEU A 17 -5.90 0.86 -14.82
CA LEU A 17 -6.28 0.95 -16.23
C LEU A 17 -7.82 1.00 -16.38
N MET A 18 -8.54 0.27 -15.54
CA MET A 18 -10.01 0.25 -15.48
C MET A 18 -10.62 1.44 -14.72
N ARG A 19 -9.81 2.45 -14.31
CA ARG A 19 -10.24 3.63 -13.53
C ARG A 19 -11.01 3.27 -12.25
N LYS A 20 -10.66 2.16 -11.61
CA LYS A 20 -11.23 1.76 -10.31
C LYS A 20 -10.51 2.44 -9.17
N LYS A 21 -11.20 2.58 -8.03
CA LYS A 21 -10.59 3.05 -6.78
C LYS A 21 -9.72 1.96 -6.16
N LEU A 22 -8.46 2.28 -5.91
CA LEU A 22 -7.45 1.36 -5.42
C LEU A 22 -6.98 1.75 -4.03
N ILE A 23 -7.16 0.85 -3.07
CA ILE A 23 -6.70 1.02 -1.69
C ILE A 23 -5.76 -0.13 -1.36
N TYR A 24 -4.51 0.19 -1.04
CA TYR A 24 -3.50 -0.78 -0.58
C TYR A 24 -3.19 -0.56 0.89
N ILE A 25 -3.07 -1.64 1.65
CA ILE A 25 -2.69 -1.63 3.07
C ILE A 25 -1.34 -2.33 3.20
N GLU A 26 -0.31 -1.60 3.64
CA GLU A 26 1.02 -2.18 3.85
C GLU A 26 1.01 -3.06 5.13
N PRO A 27 1.59 -4.27 5.09
CA PRO A 27 1.68 -5.14 6.25
C PRO A 27 2.55 -4.54 7.36
N PHE A 28 2.29 -4.98 8.59
CA PHE A 28 2.86 -4.41 9.82
C PHE A 28 4.34 -4.79 10.04
N ASP A 29 4.83 -5.83 9.37
CA ASP A 29 6.11 -6.50 9.63
C ASP A 29 7.33 -5.67 9.19
N ARG A 30 7.13 -4.66 8.34
CA ARG A 30 8.22 -3.87 7.73
C ARG A 30 8.09 -2.38 8.01
N VAL A 31 8.36 -1.99 9.25
CA VAL A 31 8.28 -0.59 9.69
C VAL A 31 9.38 0.29 9.05
N HIS A 32 10.58 -0.25 8.86
CA HIS A 32 11.75 0.52 8.40
C HIS A 32 12.12 0.30 6.91
N THR A 33 11.49 -0.65 6.22
CA THR A 33 11.83 -0.97 4.83
C THR A 33 10.58 -1.08 3.96
N ARG A 34 10.73 -0.78 2.66
CA ARG A 34 9.63 -0.94 1.69
C ARG A 34 9.50 -2.41 1.32
N SER A 35 8.31 -2.99 1.45
CA SER A 35 8.04 -4.25 0.74
C SER A 35 8.12 -4.01 -0.78
N LEU A 36 8.50 -5.03 -1.54
CA LEU A 36 8.55 -4.91 -3.00
C LEU A 36 7.15 -4.60 -3.54
N THR A 37 6.13 -5.33 -3.08
CA THR A 37 4.72 -5.09 -3.42
C THR A 37 4.29 -3.68 -3.07
N GLY A 38 4.54 -3.23 -1.83
CA GLY A 38 4.23 -1.89 -1.36
C GLY A 38 4.85 -0.81 -2.24
N LYS A 39 6.13 -0.97 -2.63
CA LYS A 39 6.80 -0.06 -3.56
C LYS A 39 6.09 0.05 -4.92
N TRP A 40 5.55 -1.05 -5.45
CA TRP A 40 4.83 -1.05 -6.72
C TRP A 40 3.40 -0.53 -6.57
N CYS A 41 2.67 -0.97 -5.55
CA CYS A 41 1.30 -0.57 -5.24
C CYS A 41 1.22 0.91 -4.84
N TYR A 42 2.23 1.45 -4.15
CA TYR A 42 2.32 2.87 -3.77
C TYR A 42 2.29 3.84 -4.96
N LYS A 43 2.73 3.39 -6.15
CA LYS A 43 2.69 4.21 -7.37
C LYS A 43 1.30 4.32 -7.99
N VAL A 44 0.45 3.31 -7.78
CA VAL A 44 -0.82 3.17 -8.50
C VAL A 44 -2.05 3.30 -7.60
N ALA A 45 -1.90 2.97 -6.31
CA ALA A 45 -2.95 3.08 -5.32
C ALA A 45 -3.40 4.54 -5.18
N ASP A 46 -4.71 4.74 -5.08
CA ASP A 46 -5.29 6.07 -4.82
C ASP A 46 -5.20 6.40 -3.33
N VAL A 47 -5.35 5.37 -2.48
CA VAL A 47 -5.10 5.46 -1.03
C VAL A 47 -4.11 4.37 -0.64
N PHE A 48 -3.04 4.77 0.04
CA PHE A 48 -2.06 3.85 0.59
C PHE A 48 -2.08 3.97 2.11
N ILE A 49 -2.36 2.87 2.80
CA ILE A 49 -2.54 2.84 4.24
C ILE A 49 -1.34 2.17 4.88
N VAL A 50 -0.83 2.78 5.95
CA VAL A 50 0.21 2.23 6.82
C VAL A 50 -0.29 2.16 8.25
N GLN A 51 0.37 1.34 9.07
CA GLN A 51 -0.07 1.07 10.45
C GLN A 51 0.78 1.79 11.51
N TRP A 52 1.96 2.29 11.13
CA TRP A 52 2.87 3.02 12.01
C TRP A 52 3.17 4.40 11.42
N GLU A 53 3.20 5.43 12.26
CA GLU A 53 3.44 6.81 11.81
C GLU A 53 4.85 6.96 11.21
N GLU A 54 5.81 6.19 11.73
CA GLU A 54 7.18 6.13 11.24
C GLU A 54 7.28 5.65 9.80
N MET A 55 6.32 4.85 9.33
CA MET A 55 6.28 4.40 7.94
C MET A 55 6.03 5.55 6.98
N LYS A 56 5.51 6.71 7.42
CA LYS A 56 5.41 7.91 6.57
C LYS A 56 6.79 8.50 6.23
N LYS A 57 7.85 8.18 6.98
CA LYS A 57 9.23 8.48 6.56
C LYS A 57 9.59 7.73 5.27
N VAL A 58 9.05 6.52 5.10
CA VAL A 58 9.30 5.63 3.98
C VAL A 58 8.24 5.82 2.86
N TYR A 59 7.00 6.10 3.22
CA TYR A 59 5.85 6.31 2.35
C TYR A 59 5.17 7.66 2.69
N PRO A 60 5.73 8.81 2.26
CA PRO A 60 5.27 10.13 2.70
C PRO A 60 3.81 10.46 2.37
N LYS A 61 3.23 9.84 1.33
CA LYS A 61 1.84 10.03 0.90
C LYS A 61 0.88 9.03 1.54
N ALA A 62 1.36 8.16 2.42
CA ALA A 62 0.52 7.17 3.07
C ALA A 62 -0.34 7.82 4.17
N VAL A 63 -1.53 7.26 4.36
CA VAL A 63 -2.42 7.54 5.48
C VAL A 63 -2.11 6.53 6.58
N CYS A 64 -1.71 7.02 7.75
CA CYS A 64 -1.57 6.16 8.92
C CYS A 64 -2.93 6.03 9.59
N LEU A 65 -3.44 4.81 9.73
CA LEU A 65 -4.70 4.51 10.42
C LEU A 65 -4.49 3.64 11.66
N GLY A 66 -3.24 3.44 12.09
CA GLY A 66 -2.91 2.59 13.23
C GLY A 66 -3.08 1.10 12.91
N SER A 67 -3.30 0.29 13.95
CA SER A 67 -3.55 -1.14 13.79
C SER A 67 -4.95 -1.39 13.24
N ILE A 68 -5.05 -1.91 12.01
CA ILE A 68 -6.33 -2.15 11.28
C ILE A 68 -6.51 -3.67 11.04
N TYR A 69 -6.02 -4.49 11.97
CA TYR A 69 -6.10 -5.95 11.92
C TYR A 69 -6.65 -6.50 13.21
#